data_AF-J3IPF4-F1
#
_entry.id   AF-J3IPF4-F1
#
_cell.length_a   1.000
_cell.length_b   1.000
_cell.length_c   1.000
_cell.angle_alpha   90.00
_cell.angle_beta   90.00
_cell.angle_gamma   90.00
#
_symmetry.space_group_name_H-M   'P 1'
#
loop_
_entity.id
_entity.type
_entity.pdbx_description
1 polymer ?
#
loop_
_entity_poly.entity_id
_entity_poly.type
_entity_poly.pdbx_seq_one_letter_code
_entity_poly.pdbx_strand_id
1 'polypeptide(L)'
;MQSSTINAGAISRPVALAGGDYVTQLYINPGTRDGGFTGAVTISVEETTAEGLTQTIAQMPLIGTWGAVGLQEVKYTLRPGSTVRVRVVSPNAGPWRFILGPLIHNRVGGYLNNLNRGKHVLLGDSWFTSGGDFHNRLIARLNKATVVSAGVPGNRASQLIARFQTDVVPQNPDFVWVMVGTNDYYADVSNADFEQQILQLRSMIQQIGAQPIFFNATVGAISYVPEQLTKSRSYALNVRYVPQQLAPNGAGSVRRNFTYSGSVTVAAGATTVLAVSPGQTRLPALLRFLTQSLAGMTLKLEYSSSADGAGAVDLATFTGTGVTNDFPLARTDTALRFVKLSVTNGTGSPITAWVLADICWQQSLV
;
A
#
# COMPACT_ATOMS: atom_id res chain seq x y z
N MET A 1 -18.00 24.41 3.39
CA MET A 1 -17.89 25.41 2.31
C MET A 1 -19.11 25.29 1.39
N GLN A 2 -19.68 26.40 0.90
CA GLN A 2 -20.71 26.41 -0.13
C GLN A 2 -20.14 27.01 -1.42
N SER A 3 -20.44 26.41 -2.56
CA SER A 3 -20.09 26.97 -3.86
C SER A 3 -21.18 26.60 -4.89
N SER A 4 -21.23 27.29 -6.02
CA SER A 4 -22.17 27.04 -7.12
C SER A 4 -21.49 26.87 -8.48
N THR A 5 -20.16 27.01 -8.54
CA THR A 5 -19.37 27.10 -9.77
C THR A 5 -18.44 25.88 -9.93
N ILE A 6 -18.26 25.41 -11.16
CA ILE A 6 -17.29 24.35 -11.49
C ILE A 6 -15.88 24.79 -11.05
N ASN A 7 -15.12 23.86 -10.45
CA ASN A 7 -13.75 24.05 -9.94
C ASN A 7 -13.59 25.06 -8.81
N ALA A 8 -14.69 25.54 -8.22
CA ALA A 8 -14.62 26.29 -6.97
C ALA A 8 -14.44 25.32 -5.77
N GLY A 9 -13.95 25.85 -4.67
CA GLY A 9 -13.63 25.06 -3.49
C GLY A 9 -12.72 25.81 -2.51
N ALA A 10 -11.92 25.08 -1.74
CA ALA A 10 -11.01 25.64 -0.75
C ALA A 10 -9.56 25.51 -1.20
N ILE A 11 -8.74 26.47 -0.78
CA ILE A 11 -7.29 26.43 -0.96
C ILE A 11 -6.66 26.74 0.39
N SER A 12 -5.71 25.93 0.82
CA SER A 12 -4.94 26.20 2.04
C SER A 12 -4.01 27.39 1.84
N ARG A 13 -3.55 27.98 2.95
CA ARG A 13 -2.40 28.88 2.88
C ARG A 13 -1.16 28.11 2.39
N PRO A 14 -0.24 28.76 1.65
CA PRO A 14 1.06 28.19 1.36
C PRO A 14 1.83 27.94 2.65
N VAL A 15 2.51 26.80 2.73
CA VAL A 15 3.37 26.42 3.85
C VAL A 15 4.75 26.08 3.32
N ALA A 16 5.79 26.64 3.93
CA ALA A 16 7.16 26.25 3.66
C ALA A 16 7.46 24.92 4.38
N LEU A 17 7.85 23.90 3.63
CA LEU A 17 8.29 22.62 4.17
C LEU A 17 9.71 22.34 3.68
N ALA A 18 10.48 21.54 4.43
CA ALA A 18 11.78 21.09 3.97
C ALA A 18 11.64 20.25 2.68
N GLY A 19 12.65 20.26 1.81
CA GLY A 19 12.64 19.35 0.66
C GLY A 19 12.53 17.88 1.11
N GLY A 20 11.71 17.09 0.43
CA GLY A 20 11.55 15.67 0.73
C GLY A 20 10.24 15.08 0.25
N ASP A 21 10.01 13.83 0.63
CA ASP A 21 8.77 13.12 0.35
C ASP A 21 7.79 13.33 1.49
N TYR A 22 6.54 13.58 1.13
CA TYR A 22 5.48 13.90 2.05
C TYR A 22 4.23 13.08 1.76
N VAL A 23 3.46 12.87 2.82
CA VAL A 23 2.05 12.48 2.75
C VAL A 23 1.25 13.58 3.39
N THR A 24 0.38 14.23 2.63
CA THR A 24 -0.64 15.11 3.20
C THR A 24 -1.87 14.29 3.52
N GLN A 25 -2.24 14.29 4.79
CA GLN A 25 -3.49 13.75 5.27
C GLN A 25 -4.55 14.85 5.30
N LEU A 26 -5.68 14.59 4.66
CA LEU A 26 -6.84 15.46 4.65
C LEU A 26 -8.09 14.66 5.02
N TYR A 27 -8.76 15.06 6.09
CA TYR A 27 -10.09 14.57 6.41
C TYR A 27 -11.10 15.36 5.59
N ILE A 28 -11.91 14.68 4.79
CA ILE A 28 -12.84 15.33 3.89
C ILE A 28 -14.17 14.57 3.81
N ASN A 29 -15.25 15.34 3.81
CA ASN A 29 -16.57 14.87 3.43
C ASN A 29 -16.99 15.65 2.18
N PRO A 30 -16.81 15.09 0.97
CA PRO A 30 -17.35 15.63 -0.28
C PRO A 30 -18.82 16.06 -0.23
N GLY A 31 -19.59 15.54 0.73
CA GLY A 31 -20.94 15.96 1.05
C GLY A 31 -21.98 15.49 0.04
N THR A 32 -23.14 16.14 0.09
CA THR A 32 -24.27 15.88 -0.80
C THR A 32 -24.60 17.13 -1.62
N ARG A 33 -25.13 16.91 -2.82
CA ARG A 33 -25.70 17.94 -3.68
C ARG A 33 -27.22 17.96 -3.53
N ASP A 34 -27.83 19.10 -3.81
CA ASP A 34 -29.29 19.21 -3.90
C ASP A 34 -29.85 18.19 -4.90
N GLY A 35 -30.96 17.56 -4.55
CA GLY A 35 -31.53 16.44 -5.31
C GLY A 35 -31.00 15.05 -4.93
N GLY A 36 -30.20 14.92 -3.87
CA GLY A 36 -29.76 13.62 -3.33
C GLY A 36 -28.57 12.99 -4.06
N PHE A 37 -27.87 13.74 -4.89
CA PHE A 37 -26.68 13.26 -5.60
C PHE A 37 -25.42 13.35 -4.73
N THR A 38 -24.49 12.42 -4.94
CA THR A 38 -23.19 12.40 -4.26
C THR A 38 -22.33 13.60 -4.68
N GLY A 39 -21.74 14.29 -3.70
CA GLY A 39 -20.69 15.27 -3.96
C GLY A 39 -19.39 14.58 -4.39
N ALA A 40 -18.64 15.23 -5.27
CA ALA A 40 -17.32 14.79 -5.66
C ALA A 40 -16.34 15.96 -5.57
N VAL A 41 -15.10 15.70 -5.18
CA VAL A 41 -14.04 16.69 -5.08
C VAL A 41 -12.74 16.17 -5.67
N THR A 42 -11.96 17.08 -6.22
CA THR A 42 -10.57 16.84 -6.61
C THR A 42 -9.68 17.50 -5.57
N ILE A 43 -8.74 16.73 -5.03
CA ILE A 43 -7.69 17.25 -4.16
C ILE A 43 -6.42 17.38 -5.01
N SER A 44 -5.79 18.55 -5.01
CA SER A 44 -4.49 18.76 -5.63
C SER A 44 -3.53 19.39 -4.65
N VAL A 45 -2.26 19.01 -4.77
CA VAL A 45 -1.14 19.61 -4.07
C VAL A 45 -0.38 20.46 -5.08
N GLU A 46 -0.32 21.76 -4.82
CA GLU A 46 0.37 22.73 -5.66
C GLU A 46 1.68 23.14 -4.98
N GLU A 47 2.77 23.05 -5.72
CA GLU A 47 4.09 23.53 -5.35
C GLU A 47 4.32 24.90 -5.98
N THR A 48 4.80 25.87 -5.19
CA THR A 48 5.39 27.11 -5.71
C THR A 48 6.90 27.05 -5.47
N THR A 49 7.70 27.04 -6.55
CA THR A 49 9.16 26.97 -6.48
C THR A 49 9.78 28.29 -6.01
N ALA A 50 11.08 28.29 -5.70
CA ALA A 50 11.82 29.49 -5.31
C ALA A 50 11.80 30.57 -6.40
N GLU A 51 11.65 30.18 -7.67
CA GLU A 51 11.52 31.07 -8.83
C GLU A 51 10.09 31.58 -9.04
N GLY A 52 9.14 31.22 -8.16
CA GLY A 52 7.74 31.67 -8.20
C GLY A 52 6.83 30.85 -9.13
N LEU A 53 7.34 29.81 -9.79
CA LEU A 53 6.54 28.93 -10.65
C LEU A 53 5.62 28.05 -9.81
N THR A 54 4.31 28.09 -10.10
CA THR A 54 3.31 27.26 -9.42
C THR A 54 2.85 26.10 -10.31
N GLN A 55 2.93 24.88 -9.80
CA GLN A 55 2.57 23.66 -10.53
C GLN A 55 1.87 22.64 -9.62
N THR A 56 0.93 21.87 -10.18
CA THR A 56 0.33 20.73 -9.47
C THR A 56 1.31 19.57 -9.46
N ILE A 57 1.72 19.12 -8.27
CA ILE A 57 2.71 18.04 -8.10
C ILE A 57 2.07 16.72 -7.65
N ALA A 58 0.83 16.75 -7.17
CA ALA A 58 0.03 15.56 -6.93
C ALA A 58 -1.46 15.89 -7.02
N GLN A 59 -2.26 14.90 -7.42
CA GLN A 59 -3.70 15.07 -7.54
C GLN A 59 -4.44 13.75 -7.27
N MET A 60 -5.57 13.84 -6.59
CA MET A 60 -6.56 12.78 -6.44
C MET A 60 -7.89 13.28 -7.03
N PRO A 61 -8.24 12.88 -8.26
CA PRO A 61 -9.48 13.31 -8.90
C PRO A 61 -10.69 12.55 -8.35
N LEU A 62 -11.87 13.18 -8.39
CA LEU A 62 -13.18 12.55 -8.22
C LEU A 62 -13.35 11.74 -6.92
N ILE A 63 -12.87 12.29 -5.80
CA ILE A 63 -13.13 11.75 -4.47
C ILE A 63 -14.61 11.94 -4.16
N GLY A 64 -15.36 10.84 -4.15
CA GLY A 64 -16.76 10.81 -3.78
C GLY A 64 -16.95 10.11 -2.43
N THR A 65 -17.89 10.60 -1.64
CA THR A 65 -18.37 9.93 -0.44
C THR A 65 -19.86 10.20 -0.30
N TRP A 66 -20.67 9.20 0.06
CA TRP A 66 -22.10 9.35 0.30
C TRP A 66 -22.40 10.04 1.64
N GLY A 67 -21.92 11.28 1.81
CA GLY A 67 -22.08 12.06 3.05
C GLY A 67 -21.22 11.61 4.22
N ALA A 68 -20.26 10.71 4.02
CA ALA A 68 -19.32 10.24 5.04
C ALA A 68 -17.99 11.04 5.03
N VAL A 69 -17.34 11.16 6.19
CA VAL A 69 -15.98 11.69 6.28
C VAL A 69 -15.00 10.58 5.91
N GLY A 70 -14.08 10.85 4.98
CA GLY A 70 -12.97 9.96 4.63
C GLY A 70 -11.62 10.64 4.89
N LEU A 71 -10.64 9.86 5.32
CA LEU A 71 -9.23 10.27 5.29
C LEU A 71 -8.69 10.08 3.87
N GLN A 72 -8.05 11.11 3.34
CA GLN A 72 -7.39 11.08 2.04
C GLN A 72 -5.91 11.38 2.22
N GLU A 73 -5.08 10.54 1.62
CA GLU A 73 -3.62 10.63 1.72
C GLU A 73 -3.04 10.97 0.35
N VAL A 74 -2.62 12.21 0.18
CA VAL A 74 -1.97 12.66 -1.06
C VAL A 74 -0.46 12.58 -0.87
N LYS A 75 0.18 11.69 -1.61
CA LYS A 75 1.64 11.52 -1.61
C LYS A 75 2.27 12.44 -2.65
N TYR A 76 3.32 13.15 -2.27
CA TYR A 76 4.03 14.05 -3.17
C TYR A 76 5.47 14.27 -2.73
N THR A 77 6.28 14.77 -3.65
CA THR A 77 7.68 15.11 -3.42
C THR A 77 7.84 16.62 -3.59
N LEU A 78 8.49 17.27 -2.63
CA LEU A 78 8.68 18.72 -2.61
C LEU A 78 10.16 19.08 -2.84
N ARG A 79 10.43 20.05 -3.73
CA ARG A 79 11.79 20.55 -3.96
C ARG A 79 12.25 21.43 -2.77
N PRO A 80 13.54 21.42 -2.44
CA PRO A 80 14.09 22.36 -1.45
C PRO A 80 13.80 23.81 -1.83
N GLY A 81 13.40 24.61 -0.85
CA GLY A 81 13.09 26.04 -1.06
C GLY A 81 11.71 26.32 -1.65
N SER A 82 10.92 25.29 -1.97
CA SER A 82 9.53 25.45 -2.40
C SER A 82 8.56 25.63 -1.22
N THR A 83 7.40 26.20 -1.53
CA THR A 83 6.22 26.13 -0.64
C THR A 83 5.16 25.23 -1.24
N VAL A 84 4.28 24.69 -0.41
CA VAL A 84 3.18 23.84 -0.83
C VAL A 84 1.84 24.38 -0.35
N ARG A 85 0.80 24.20 -1.14
CA ARG A 85 -0.60 24.38 -0.72
C ARG A 85 -1.47 23.25 -1.24
N VAL A 86 -2.57 23.01 -0.56
CA VAL A 86 -3.56 22.02 -0.98
C VAL A 86 -4.81 22.72 -1.44
N ARG A 87 -5.30 22.30 -2.59
CA ARG A 87 -6.52 22.79 -3.21
C ARG A 87 -7.52 21.65 -3.27
N VAL A 88 -8.75 21.94 -2.86
CA VAL A 88 -9.86 21.00 -2.87
C VAL A 88 -11.01 21.65 -3.62
N VAL A 89 -11.38 21.10 -4.77
CA VAL A 89 -12.36 21.72 -5.67
C VAL A 89 -13.42 20.72 -6.12
N SER A 90 -14.65 21.17 -6.35
CA SER A 90 -15.66 20.34 -7.01
C SER A 90 -15.50 20.43 -8.52
N PRO A 91 -15.51 19.31 -9.26
CA PRO A 91 -15.63 19.32 -10.71
C PRO A 91 -17.07 19.61 -11.19
N ASN A 92 -18.04 19.68 -10.28
CA ASN A 92 -19.47 19.81 -10.59
C ASN A 92 -20.03 21.20 -10.27
N ALA A 93 -21.05 21.63 -11.03
CA ALA A 93 -21.81 22.87 -10.83
C ALA A 93 -23.01 22.69 -9.86
N GLY A 94 -23.62 23.80 -9.44
CA GLY A 94 -24.83 23.84 -8.61
C GLY A 94 -24.54 23.93 -7.10
N PRO A 95 -25.53 24.22 -6.24
CA PRO A 95 -25.32 24.35 -4.80
C PRO A 95 -24.83 23.02 -4.20
N TRP A 96 -23.66 23.06 -3.58
CA TRP A 96 -23.02 21.91 -2.93
C TRP A 96 -22.35 22.33 -1.63
N ARG A 97 -22.36 21.43 -0.66
CA ARG A 97 -21.71 21.61 0.65
C ARG A 97 -20.73 20.48 0.88
N PHE A 98 -19.47 20.80 1.12
CA PHE A 98 -18.47 19.85 1.58
C PHE A 98 -17.79 20.34 2.86
N ILE A 99 -17.34 19.39 3.67
CA ILE A 99 -16.68 19.64 4.97
C ILE A 99 -15.22 19.24 4.83
N LEU A 100 -14.35 20.13 5.31
CA LEU A 100 -12.92 19.91 5.41
C LEU A 100 -12.56 19.83 6.89
N GLY A 101 -11.82 18.79 7.24
CA GLY A 101 -11.15 18.66 8.52
C GLY A 101 -9.72 19.19 8.46
N PRO A 102 -8.91 18.89 9.49
CA PRO A 102 -7.53 19.33 9.54
C PRO A 102 -6.71 18.74 8.40
N LEU A 103 -5.69 19.51 8.03
CA LEU A 103 -4.70 19.14 7.03
C LEU A 103 -3.37 18.95 7.75
N ILE A 104 -2.75 17.79 7.55
CA ILE A 104 -1.50 17.42 8.23
C ILE A 104 -0.48 17.01 7.17
N HIS A 105 0.64 17.70 7.14
CA HIS A 105 1.79 17.35 6.29
C HIS A 105 2.75 16.47 7.08
N ASN A 106 2.83 15.19 6.73
CA ASN A 106 3.78 14.27 7.33
C ASN A 106 4.96 14.07 6.38
N ARG A 107 6.17 14.41 6.84
CA ARG A 107 7.40 14.06 6.10
C ARG A 107 7.63 12.56 6.23
N VAL A 108 7.70 11.87 5.10
CA VAL A 108 7.92 10.41 5.06
C VAL A 108 9.31 10.05 4.53
N GLY A 109 10.03 11.01 3.95
CA GLY A 109 11.39 10.82 3.47
C GLY A 109 12.14 12.15 3.32
N GLY A 110 13.47 12.12 3.46
CA GLY A 110 14.32 13.29 3.37
C GLY A 110 15.07 13.37 2.04
N TYR A 111 14.95 14.51 1.35
CA TYR A 111 15.87 14.83 0.27
C TYR A 111 17.21 15.29 0.88
N LEU A 112 18.27 14.53 0.61
CA LEU A 112 19.54 15.16 0.25
C LEU A 112 19.56 15.14 -1.28
N ASN A 113 19.21 16.27 -1.92
CA ASN A 113 19.09 16.45 -3.39
C ASN A 113 20.36 16.12 -4.19
N ASN A 114 21.43 15.69 -3.53
CA ASN A 114 22.69 15.47 -4.16
C ASN A 114 23.45 14.35 -3.47
N LEU A 115 23.48 13.18 -4.13
CA LEU A 115 24.34 12.06 -3.72
C LEU A 115 25.82 12.46 -3.73
N ASN A 116 26.21 13.53 -4.41
CA ASN A 116 27.58 14.05 -4.38
C ASN A 116 27.85 14.89 -3.12
N ARG A 117 27.13 14.71 -2.02
CA ARG A 117 27.36 15.40 -0.73
C ARG A 117 26.90 14.51 0.41
N GLY A 118 27.36 14.83 1.62
CA GLY A 118 27.03 14.07 2.83
C GLY A 118 27.93 12.85 3.00
N LYS A 119 27.59 12.02 3.99
CA LYS A 119 28.30 10.78 4.32
C LYS A 119 27.50 9.56 3.89
N HIS A 120 28.14 8.72 3.09
CA HIS A 120 27.59 7.49 2.54
C HIS A 120 28.29 6.30 3.21
N VAL A 121 27.52 5.38 3.79
CA VAL A 121 28.05 4.11 4.26
C VAL A 121 27.61 3.00 3.32
N LEU A 122 28.57 2.25 2.80
CA LEU A 122 28.34 1.08 1.95
C LEU A 122 28.29 -0.18 2.82
N LEU A 123 27.10 -0.55 3.30
CA LEU A 123 26.88 -1.74 4.11
C LEU A 123 26.60 -2.94 3.20
N GLY A 124 27.53 -3.89 3.11
CA GLY A 124 27.36 -4.99 2.16
C GLY A 124 28.30 -6.17 2.40
N ASP A 125 28.30 -7.07 1.43
CA ASP A 125 29.24 -8.19 1.36
C ASP A 125 30.51 -7.81 0.55
N SER A 126 31.07 -8.77 -0.19
CA SER A 126 32.24 -8.59 -1.05
C SER A 126 32.07 -7.46 -2.07
N TRP A 127 30.84 -7.19 -2.54
CA TRP A 127 30.59 -6.14 -3.54
C TRP A 127 30.92 -4.74 -3.04
N PHE A 128 30.83 -4.52 -1.72
CA PHE A 128 31.07 -3.22 -1.09
C PHE A 128 32.39 -3.15 -0.34
N THR A 129 33.30 -4.11 -0.50
CA THR A 129 34.61 -4.12 0.18
C THR A 129 35.39 -2.83 -0.04
N SER A 130 36.10 -2.38 1.01
CA SER A 130 36.95 -1.19 0.92
C SER A 130 38.04 -1.38 -0.14
N GLY A 131 38.36 -0.32 -0.87
CA GLY A 131 39.23 -0.38 -2.06
C GLY A 131 38.71 -1.19 -3.25
N GLY A 132 37.51 -1.77 -3.21
CA GLY A 132 36.90 -2.48 -4.36
C GLY A 132 36.40 -1.55 -5.47
N ASP A 133 36.10 -2.11 -6.63
CA ASP A 133 35.71 -1.34 -7.83
C ASP A 133 34.50 -0.43 -7.60
N PHE A 134 33.43 -0.95 -6.99
CA PHE A 134 32.24 -0.14 -6.70
C PHE A 134 32.58 1.06 -5.80
N HIS A 135 33.34 0.81 -4.72
CA HIS A 135 33.76 1.84 -3.78
C HIS A 135 34.62 2.91 -4.45
N ASN A 136 35.64 2.51 -5.21
CA ASN A 136 36.54 3.43 -5.92
C ASN A 136 35.79 4.25 -6.98
N ARG A 137 34.91 3.62 -7.76
CA ARG A 137 34.10 4.30 -8.78
C ARG A 137 33.11 5.27 -8.14
N LEU A 138 32.52 4.92 -7.00
CA LEU A 138 31.59 5.78 -6.31
C LEU A 138 32.29 7.01 -5.74
N ILE A 139 33.44 6.87 -5.09
CA ILE A 139 34.25 8.01 -4.61
C ILE A 139 34.64 8.92 -5.77
N ALA A 140 35.11 8.35 -6.90
CA ALA A 140 35.47 9.13 -8.07
C ALA A 140 34.28 9.91 -8.65
N ARG A 141 33.09 9.30 -8.65
CA ARG A 141 31.86 9.91 -9.18
C ARG A 141 31.25 10.93 -8.22
N LEU A 142 31.37 10.69 -6.92
CA LEU A 142 30.81 11.47 -5.81
C LEU A 142 31.92 12.17 -5.02
N ASN A 143 32.77 12.92 -5.73
CA ASN A 143 33.97 13.55 -5.20
C ASN A 143 33.78 14.65 -4.13
N LYS A 144 32.53 15.04 -3.84
CA LYS A 144 32.16 16.01 -2.79
C LYS A 144 31.43 15.33 -1.62
N ALA A 145 31.23 14.01 -1.68
CA ALA A 145 30.70 13.19 -0.59
C ALA A 145 31.85 12.51 0.17
N THR A 146 31.59 12.12 1.41
CA THR A 146 32.42 11.16 2.13
C THR A 146 31.82 9.77 1.96
N VAL A 147 32.57 8.82 1.42
CA VAL A 147 32.12 7.44 1.27
C VAL A 147 32.94 6.55 2.19
N VAL A 148 32.27 5.79 3.04
CA VAL A 148 32.86 4.82 3.96
C VAL A 148 32.36 3.45 3.55
N SER A 149 33.28 2.56 3.21
CA SER A 149 32.95 1.15 2.99
C SER A 149 32.85 0.41 4.32
N ALA A 150 31.71 -0.27 4.51
CA ALA A 150 31.49 -1.28 5.53
C ALA A 150 31.18 -2.63 4.85
N GLY A 151 31.82 -2.95 3.72
CA GLY A 151 31.67 -4.22 3.04
C GLY A 151 32.55 -5.31 3.65
N VAL A 152 31.95 -6.47 3.98
CA VAL A 152 32.70 -7.62 4.51
C VAL A 152 32.43 -8.85 3.62
N PRO A 153 33.44 -9.38 2.90
CA PRO A 153 33.28 -10.54 2.05
C PRO A 153 32.58 -11.72 2.73
N GLY A 154 31.69 -12.40 2.01
CA GLY A 154 30.97 -13.56 2.50
C GLY A 154 29.81 -13.27 3.48
N ASN A 155 29.59 -12.01 3.87
CA ASN A 155 28.50 -11.69 4.80
C ASN A 155 27.11 -11.88 4.17
N ARG A 156 26.19 -12.33 5.02
CA ARG A 156 24.75 -12.46 4.78
C ARG A 156 23.98 -11.30 5.41
N ALA A 157 22.71 -11.12 5.06
CA ALA A 157 21.88 -10.03 5.60
C ALA A 157 21.77 -10.10 7.14
N SER A 158 21.63 -11.31 7.71
CA SER A 158 21.68 -11.55 9.17
C SER A 158 22.96 -11.03 9.84
N GLN A 159 24.11 -11.14 9.17
CA GLN A 159 25.39 -10.65 9.70
C GLN A 159 25.53 -9.14 9.56
N LEU A 160 24.99 -8.55 8.50
CA LEU A 160 24.87 -7.08 8.37
C LEU A 160 24.05 -6.50 9.52
N ILE A 161 22.93 -7.14 9.89
CA ILE A 161 22.10 -6.75 11.04
C ILE A 161 22.92 -6.77 12.33
N ALA A 162 23.63 -7.87 12.58
CA ALA A 162 24.42 -8.05 13.80
C ALA A 162 25.52 -6.98 13.97
N ARG A 163 26.13 -6.54 12.86
CA ARG A 163 27.22 -5.54 12.90
C ARG A 163 26.77 -4.11 12.66
N PHE A 164 25.48 -3.86 12.40
CA PHE A 164 24.98 -2.52 12.06
C PHE A 164 25.34 -1.46 13.11
N GLN A 165 25.21 -1.79 14.40
CA GLN A 165 25.52 -0.88 15.51
C GLN A 165 27.01 -0.53 15.60
N THR A 166 27.89 -1.41 15.16
CA THR A 166 29.34 -1.19 15.20
C THR A 166 29.81 -0.47 13.92
N ASP A 167 29.27 -0.86 12.77
CA ASP A 167 29.85 -0.49 11.48
C ASP A 167 29.18 0.73 10.86
N VAL A 168 27.91 1.00 11.18
CA VAL A 168 27.11 2.05 10.55
C VAL A 168 26.82 3.19 11.51
N VAL A 169 26.30 2.90 12.70
CA VAL A 169 25.82 3.94 13.64
C VAL A 169 26.92 4.95 14.02
N PRO A 170 28.16 4.53 14.36
CA PRO A 170 29.22 5.48 14.74
C PRO A 170 29.66 6.38 13.57
N GLN A 171 29.35 6.00 12.33
CA GLN A 171 29.65 6.82 11.16
C GLN A 171 28.73 8.04 11.09
N ASN A 172 27.55 8.01 11.71
CA ASN A 172 26.50 9.03 11.57
C ASN A 172 26.23 9.35 10.08
N PRO A 173 25.80 8.36 9.27
CA PRO A 173 25.65 8.54 7.83
C PRO A 173 24.39 9.31 7.46
N ASP A 174 24.48 10.00 6.32
CA ASP A 174 23.33 10.57 5.63
C ASP A 174 22.64 9.52 4.73
N PHE A 175 23.43 8.62 4.14
CA PHE A 175 22.97 7.55 3.28
C PHE A 175 23.57 6.21 3.70
N VAL A 176 22.75 5.16 3.71
CA VAL A 176 23.23 3.78 3.85
C VAL A 176 22.84 3.00 2.62
N TRP A 177 23.85 2.56 1.88
CA TRP A 177 23.72 1.76 0.67
C TRP A 177 23.80 0.31 1.11
N VAL A 178 22.84 -0.51 0.70
CA VAL A 178 22.76 -1.92 1.08
C VAL A 178 22.79 -2.80 -0.16
N MET A 179 23.83 -3.63 -0.26
CA MET A 179 23.95 -4.67 -1.28
C MET A 179 24.38 -5.98 -0.60
N VAL A 180 23.46 -6.95 -0.61
CA VAL A 180 23.62 -8.25 0.02
C VAL A 180 22.63 -9.23 -0.62
N GLY A 181 22.80 -10.52 -0.39
CA GLY A 181 21.91 -11.57 -0.89
C GLY A 181 22.64 -12.68 -1.62
N THR A 182 23.84 -12.41 -2.15
CA THR A 182 24.69 -13.43 -2.79
C THR A 182 24.93 -14.59 -1.84
N ASN A 183 25.46 -14.31 -0.65
CA ASN A 183 25.79 -15.34 0.33
C ASN A 183 24.54 -15.93 1.01
N ASP A 184 23.41 -15.21 0.99
CA ASP A 184 22.15 -15.67 1.58
C ASP A 184 21.52 -16.78 0.74
N TYR A 185 21.45 -16.61 -0.59
CA TYR A 185 20.96 -17.69 -1.44
C TYR A 185 21.92 -18.89 -1.49
N TYR A 186 23.24 -18.66 -1.40
CA TYR A 186 24.22 -19.75 -1.24
C TYR A 186 24.14 -20.48 0.10
N ALA A 187 23.54 -19.85 1.11
CA ALA A 187 23.24 -20.46 2.40
C ALA A 187 21.78 -20.93 2.51
N ASP A 188 21.08 -21.06 1.38
CA ASP A 188 19.70 -21.52 1.25
C ASP A 188 18.65 -20.75 2.05
N VAL A 189 18.95 -19.52 2.47
CA VAL A 189 18.01 -18.67 3.22
C VAL A 189 16.70 -18.50 2.42
N SER A 190 15.55 -18.65 3.07
CA SER A 190 14.25 -18.55 2.40
C SER A 190 13.97 -17.11 1.94
N ASN A 191 13.13 -16.94 0.91
CA ASN A 191 12.76 -15.59 0.42
C ASN A 191 12.08 -14.77 1.53
N ALA A 192 11.26 -15.43 2.37
CA ALA A 192 10.57 -14.79 3.47
C ALA A 192 11.55 -14.31 4.55
N ASP A 193 12.50 -15.15 4.96
CA ASP A 193 13.49 -14.79 5.98
C ASP A 193 14.42 -13.69 5.48
N PHE A 194 14.89 -13.79 4.24
CA PHE A 194 15.70 -12.76 3.63
C PHE A 194 14.93 -11.44 3.51
N GLU A 195 13.65 -11.48 3.11
CA GLU A 195 12.81 -10.28 3.09
C GLU A 195 12.68 -9.65 4.48
N GLN A 196 12.42 -10.43 5.53
CA GLN A 196 12.35 -9.90 6.90
C GLN A 196 13.66 -9.24 7.31
N GLN A 197 14.81 -9.83 6.96
CA GLN A 197 16.13 -9.25 7.25
C GLN A 197 16.36 -7.93 6.49
N ILE A 198 15.95 -7.85 5.22
CA ILE A 198 16.03 -6.60 4.43
C ILE A 198 15.11 -5.51 5.02
N LEU A 199 13.89 -5.87 5.43
CA LEU A 199 12.97 -4.94 6.09
C LEU A 199 13.52 -4.47 7.45
N GLN A 200 14.16 -5.35 8.21
CA GLN A 200 14.82 -5.01 9.47
C GLN A 200 15.97 -4.03 9.25
N LEU A 201 16.87 -4.31 8.29
CA LEU A 201 17.96 -3.39 7.93
C LEU A 201 17.43 -2.00 7.55
N ARG A 202 16.36 -1.94 6.76
CA ARG A 202 15.72 -0.67 6.41
C ARG A 202 15.26 0.09 7.66
N SER A 203 14.55 -0.59 8.56
CA SER A 203 14.07 0.00 9.81
C SER A 203 15.24 0.56 10.63
N MET A 204 16.34 -0.20 10.78
CA MET A 204 17.53 0.24 11.50
C MET A 204 18.18 1.48 10.87
N ILE A 205 18.25 1.55 9.53
CA ILE A 205 18.76 2.72 8.80
C ILE A 205 17.88 3.95 9.01
N GLN A 206 16.56 3.77 8.93
CA GLN A 206 15.61 4.87 9.12
C GLN A 206 15.58 5.38 10.57
N GLN A 207 15.76 4.49 11.55
CA GLN A 207 15.81 4.84 12.97
C GLN A 207 16.97 5.77 13.32
N ILE A 208 18.08 5.68 12.59
CA ILE A 208 19.22 6.60 12.76
C ILE A 208 19.11 7.86 11.89
N GLY A 209 17.99 8.05 11.18
CA GLY A 209 17.73 9.23 10.36
C GLY A 209 18.41 9.22 8.98
N ALA A 210 19.07 8.13 8.59
CA ALA A 210 19.74 8.00 7.30
C ALA A 210 18.77 7.56 6.19
N GLN A 211 19.08 7.92 4.95
CA GLN A 211 18.33 7.51 3.76
C GLN A 211 18.82 6.12 3.27
N PRO A 212 17.96 5.09 3.24
CA PRO A 212 18.32 3.79 2.71
C PRO A 212 18.36 3.78 1.17
N ILE A 213 19.41 3.17 0.60
CA ILE A 213 19.52 2.88 -0.84
C ILE A 213 19.77 1.38 -0.98
N PHE A 214 18.74 0.63 -1.40
CA PHE A 214 18.82 -0.82 -1.56
C PHE A 214 19.07 -1.22 -3.01
N PHE A 215 19.98 -2.17 -3.19
CA PHE A 215 20.14 -2.91 -4.44
C PHE A 215 19.40 -4.23 -4.32
N ASN A 216 18.75 -4.66 -5.40
CA ASN A 216 18.26 -6.02 -5.48
C ASN A 216 19.45 -6.99 -5.38
N ALA A 217 19.22 -8.17 -4.80
CA ALA A 217 20.25 -9.21 -4.78
C ALA A 217 20.72 -9.51 -6.20
N THR A 218 22.03 -9.75 -6.35
CA THR A 218 22.62 -10.10 -7.63
C THR A 218 22.01 -11.39 -8.16
N VAL A 219 21.60 -11.40 -9.43
CA VAL A 219 21.15 -12.63 -10.10
C VAL A 219 22.36 -13.29 -10.74
N GLY A 220 22.75 -14.45 -10.23
CA GLY A 220 23.91 -15.16 -10.76
C GLY A 220 24.21 -16.46 -10.02
N ALA A 221 25.10 -17.24 -10.61
CA ALA A 221 25.66 -18.43 -9.99
C ALA A 221 27.11 -18.62 -10.46
N ILE A 222 28.01 -18.93 -9.54
CA ILE A 222 29.42 -19.29 -9.78
C ILE A 222 29.53 -20.53 -10.69
N SER A 223 28.55 -21.43 -10.63
CA SER A 223 28.43 -22.55 -11.58
C SER A 223 26.98 -22.76 -12.00
N TYR A 224 26.78 -23.28 -13.21
CA TYR A 224 25.46 -23.68 -13.73
C TYR A 224 25.03 -25.02 -13.10
N VAL A 225 24.90 -25.04 -11.78
CA VAL A 225 24.21 -26.12 -11.07
C VAL A 225 22.82 -25.57 -10.75
N PRO A 226 21.73 -26.25 -11.17
CA PRO A 226 20.40 -25.65 -11.37
C PRO A 226 19.76 -24.95 -10.15
N GLU A 227 20.27 -25.18 -8.95
CA GLU A 227 19.71 -24.66 -7.70
C GLU A 227 19.98 -23.15 -7.50
N GLN A 228 21.21 -22.69 -7.71
CA GLN A 228 21.61 -21.34 -7.26
C GLN A 228 21.17 -20.22 -8.20
N LEU A 229 21.12 -20.49 -9.51
CA LEU A 229 20.53 -19.54 -10.47
C LEU A 229 19.01 -19.42 -10.26
N THR A 230 18.34 -20.51 -9.90
CA THR A 230 16.91 -20.51 -9.58
C THR A 230 16.64 -19.73 -8.30
N LYS A 231 17.43 -19.96 -7.25
CA LYS A 231 17.31 -19.28 -5.96
C LYS A 231 17.59 -17.77 -6.08
N SER A 232 18.66 -17.36 -6.74
CA SER A 232 18.98 -15.93 -6.95
C SER A 232 17.92 -15.19 -7.79
N ARG A 233 17.35 -15.84 -8.82
CA ARG A 233 16.18 -15.31 -9.55
C ARG A 233 14.96 -15.16 -8.64
N SER A 234 14.74 -16.14 -7.75
CA SER A 234 13.61 -16.10 -6.83
C SER A 234 13.72 -14.91 -5.85
N TYR A 235 14.93 -14.51 -5.45
CA TYR A 235 15.16 -13.32 -4.63
C TYR A 235 14.82 -12.04 -5.39
N ALA A 236 15.20 -11.93 -6.66
CA ALA A 236 14.89 -10.75 -7.47
C ALA A 236 13.39 -10.59 -7.73
N LEU A 237 12.64 -11.70 -7.84
CA LEU A 237 11.21 -11.69 -8.17
C LEU A 237 10.29 -11.60 -6.94
N ASN A 238 10.68 -12.20 -5.82
CA ASN A 238 9.76 -12.44 -4.70
C ASN A 238 10.12 -11.68 -3.42
N VAL A 239 11.23 -10.95 -3.38
CA VAL A 239 11.66 -10.19 -2.19
C VAL A 239 11.37 -8.70 -2.37
N ARG A 240 10.79 -8.08 -1.35
CA ARG A 240 10.49 -6.64 -1.34
C ARG A 240 11.63 -5.79 -0.79
N TYR A 241 12.50 -5.30 -1.68
CA TYR A 241 13.63 -4.41 -1.34
C TYR A 241 13.23 -2.97 -1.04
N VAL A 242 12.04 -2.54 -1.48
CA VAL A 242 11.40 -1.25 -1.16
C VAL A 242 9.97 -1.52 -0.68
N PRO A 243 9.34 -0.62 0.11
CA PRO A 243 7.93 -0.75 0.45
C PRO A 243 7.10 -0.38 -0.79
N GLN A 244 7.12 -1.23 -1.81
CA GLN A 244 5.98 -1.32 -2.70
C GLN A 244 4.88 -1.96 -1.88
N GLN A 245 3.95 -1.13 -1.43
CA GLN A 245 2.61 -1.60 -1.13
C GLN A 245 2.13 -2.23 -2.45
N LEU A 246 2.19 -3.57 -2.54
CA LEU A 246 1.43 -4.28 -3.57
C LEU A 246 0.03 -3.71 -3.42
N ALA A 247 -0.52 -3.14 -4.50
CA ALA A 247 -1.90 -2.68 -4.45
C ALA A 247 -2.71 -3.86 -3.88
N PRO A 248 -3.63 -3.64 -2.93
CA PRO A 248 -4.44 -4.70 -2.33
C PRO A 248 -5.13 -5.58 -3.39
N ASN A 249 -5.19 -5.09 -4.64
CA ASN A 249 -5.61 -5.80 -5.82
C ASN A 249 -4.70 -5.57 -7.07
N GLY A 250 -3.39 -5.37 -6.92
CA GLY A 250 -2.44 -5.16 -8.02
C GLY A 250 -1.86 -6.46 -8.61
N ALA A 251 -1.16 -6.35 -9.75
CA ALA A 251 -0.41 -7.47 -10.31
C ALA A 251 0.61 -8.01 -9.29
N GLY A 252 0.66 -9.33 -9.08
CA GLY A 252 1.56 -9.97 -8.11
C GLY A 252 1.04 -10.07 -6.67
N SER A 253 -0.13 -9.50 -6.33
CA SER A 253 -0.70 -9.66 -4.98
C SER A 253 -1.33 -11.05 -4.79
N VAL A 254 -0.78 -11.82 -3.84
CA VAL A 254 -1.29 -13.14 -3.43
C VAL A 254 -2.51 -13.04 -2.53
N ARG A 255 -2.65 -11.95 -1.76
CA ARG A 255 -3.80 -11.71 -0.87
C ARG A 255 -4.66 -10.58 -1.44
N ARG A 256 -5.97 -10.83 -1.51
CA ARG A 256 -6.98 -9.91 -2.04
C ARG A 256 -8.04 -9.67 -0.97
N ASN A 257 -8.70 -8.53 -1.06
CA ASN A 257 -9.91 -8.27 -0.29
C ASN A 257 -10.95 -7.52 -1.13
N PHE A 258 -12.21 -7.67 -0.73
CA PHE A 258 -13.30 -6.83 -1.21
C PHE A 258 -14.20 -6.50 -0.02
N THR A 259 -14.74 -5.29 -0.05
CA THR A 259 -15.68 -4.81 0.95
C THR A 259 -17.01 -4.49 0.27
N TYR A 260 -18.09 -5.05 0.79
CA TYR A 260 -19.45 -4.67 0.43
C TYR A 260 -20.02 -3.75 1.51
N SER A 261 -20.57 -2.60 1.13
CA SER A 261 -21.34 -1.74 2.03
C SER A 261 -22.50 -1.13 1.27
N GLY A 262 -23.73 -1.42 1.68
CA GLY A 262 -24.90 -0.94 0.97
C GLY A 262 -26.21 -1.29 1.64
N SER A 263 -27.25 -0.52 1.29
CA SER A 263 -28.64 -0.87 1.60
C SER A 263 -29.17 -1.82 0.54
N VAL A 264 -29.73 -2.95 0.94
CA VAL A 264 -30.37 -3.93 0.04
C VAL A 264 -31.83 -4.10 0.43
N THR A 265 -32.71 -4.09 -0.58
CA THR A 265 -34.11 -4.50 -0.43
C THR A 265 -34.27 -5.88 -1.02
N VAL A 266 -34.70 -6.85 -0.21
CA VAL A 266 -34.87 -8.25 -0.61
C VAL A 266 -36.35 -8.61 -0.47
N ALA A 267 -36.98 -9.02 -1.57
CA ALA A 267 -38.37 -9.46 -1.57
C ALA A 267 -38.59 -10.69 -0.66
N ALA A 268 -39.82 -10.90 -0.22
CA ALA A 268 -40.19 -12.04 0.62
C ALA A 268 -39.80 -13.37 -0.07
N GLY A 269 -39.09 -14.25 0.64
CA GLY A 269 -38.61 -15.53 0.11
C GLY A 269 -37.50 -15.44 -0.94
N ALA A 270 -37.07 -14.23 -1.33
CA ALA A 270 -36.07 -14.06 -2.38
C ALA A 270 -34.63 -14.17 -1.85
N THR A 271 -33.72 -14.47 -2.77
CA THR A 271 -32.27 -14.39 -2.55
C THR A 271 -31.67 -13.39 -3.51
N THR A 272 -30.80 -12.52 -3.01
CA THR A 272 -30.11 -11.49 -3.80
C THR A 272 -28.60 -11.67 -3.63
N VAL A 273 -27.87 -11.67 -4.74
CA VAL A 273 -26.40 -11.65 -4.72
C VAL A 273 -25.95 -10.22 -4.44
N LEU A 274 -25.14 -10.03 -3.40
CA LEU A 274 -24.64 -8.72 -2.99
C LEU A 274 -23.29 -8.42 -3.62
N ALA A 275 -22.40 -9.42 -3.66
CA ALA A 275 -21.07 -9.28 -4.22
C ALA A 275 -20.50 -10.64 -4.65
N VAL A 276 -19.62 -10.59 -5.65
CA VAL A 276 -18.77 -11.71 -6.09
C VAL A 276 -17.35 -11.19 -6.18
N SER A 277 -16.38 -11.92 -5.67
CA SER A 277 -14.97 -11.54 -5.74
C SER A 277 -14.51 -11.42 -7.19
N PRO A 278 -13.61 -10.48 -7.54
CA PRO A 278 -13.12 -10.29 -8.90
C PRO A 278 -12.17 -11.41 -9.40
N GLY A 279 -11.78 -12.34 -8.54
CA GLY A 279 -10.83 -13.41 -8.89
C GLY A 279 -11.13 -14.69 -8.14
N GLN A 280 -10.77 -15.82 -8.74
CA GLN A 280 -11.02 -17.12 -8.16
C GLN A 280 -9.90 -17.54 -7.19
N THR A 281 -10.23 -18.49 -6.32
CA THR A 281 -9.32 -19.10 -5.36
C THR A 281 -9.60 -20.58 -5.19
N ARG A 282 -8.59 -21.36 -4.81
CA ARG A 282 -8.69 -22.77 -4.35
C ARG A 282 -8.60 -22.86 -2.82
N LEU A 283 -8.36 -21.75 -2.13
CA LEU A 283 -8.09 -21.67 -0.71
C LEU A 283 -9.30 -21.12 0.05
N PRO A 284 -9.41 -21.43 1.36
CA PRO A 284 -10.40 -20.80 2.23
C PRO A 284 -10.31 -19.26 2.22
N ALA A 285 -11.45 -18.59 2.13
CA ALA A 285 -11.58 -17.17 2.39
C ALA A 285 -11.79 -16.92 3.88
N LEU A 286 -11.49 -15.70 4.33
CA LEU A 286 -11.62 -15.26 5.70
C LEU A 286 -12.53 -14.03 5.73
N LEU A 287 -13.65 -14.17 6.43
CA LEU A 287 -14.57 -13.08 6.71
C LEU A 287 -13.98 -12.24 7.85
N ARG A 288 -13.52 -11.03 7.54
CA ARG A 288 -12.92 -10.12 8.53
C ARG A 288 -13.97 -9.43 9.37
N PHE A 289 -15.05 -9.02 8.72
CA PHE A 289 -16.13 -8.28 9.35
C PHE A 289 -17.44 -8.55 8.60
N LEU A 290 -18.53 -8.78 9.33
CA LEU A 290 -19.87 -8.86 8.78
C LEU A 290 -20.88 -8.29 9.77
N THR A 291 -21.78 -7.45 9.28
CA THR A 291 -22.94 -7.02 10.03
C THR A 291 -24.12 -6.69 9.13
N GLN A 292 -25.31 -6.78 9.69
CA GLN A 292 -26.56 -6.32 9.08
C GLN A 292 -27.37 -5.49 10.09
N SER A 293 -28.06 -4.46 9.60
CA SER A 293 -28.80 -3.53 10.44
C SER A 293 -30.11 -4.09 11.01
N LEU A 294 -30.64 -5.18 10.42
CA LEU A 294 -31.92 -5.78 10.81
C LEU A 294 -31.83 -7.30 10.80
N ALA A 295 -32.59 -7.93 11.70
CA ALA A 295 -32.81 -9.37 11.74
C ALA A 295 -33.83 -9.80 10.67
N GLY A 296 -33.99 -11.11 10.47
CA GLY A 296 -34.92 -11.68 9.48
C GLY A 296 -34.30 -11.93 8.10
N MET A 297 -33.10 -11.43 7.87
CA MET A 297 -32.27 -11.81 6.73
C MET A 297 -31.19 -12.82 7.13
N THR A 298 -30.85 -13.66 6.17
CA THR A 298 -29.82 -14.69 6.27
C THR A 298 -28.72 -14.37 5.27
N LEU A 299 -27.57 -13.93 5.76
CA LEU A 299 -26.38 -13.68 4.95
C LEU A 299 -25.66 -15.01 4.68
N LYS A 300 -25.19 -15.16 3.45
CA LYS A 300 -24.57 -16.39 2.94
C LYS A 300 -23.25 -16.04 2.28
N LEU A 301 -22.17 -16.66 2.75
CA LEU A 301 -20.90 -16.67 2.05
C LEU A 301 -20.68 -18.04 1.44
N GLU A 302 -20.39 -18.07 0.14
CA GLU A 302 -20.35 -19.28 -0.68
C GLU A 302 -19.22 -19.18 -1.71
N TYR A 303 -18.92 -20.29 -2.39
CA TYR A 303 -17.96 -20.34 -3.48
C TYR A 303 -18.65 -20.66 -4.80
N SER A 304 -18.65 -19.76 -5.78
CA SER A 304 -19.35 -19.91 -7.07
C SER A 304 -18.42 -20.30 -8.22
N SER A 305 -18.93 -21.08 -9.20
CA SER A 305 -18.20 -21.40 -10.45
C SER A 305 -18.01 -20.20 -11.36
N SER A 306 -18.97 -19.29 -11.38
CA SER A 306 -19.06 -18.21 -12.35
C SER A 306 -19.08 -16.83 -11.68
N ALA A 307 -18.68 -15.82 -12.45
CA ALA A 307 -18.57 -14.44 -12.00
C ALA A 307 -19.93 -13.77 -11.72
N ASP A 308 -21.03 -14.35 -12.20
CA ASP A 308 -22.41 -13.95 -11.88
C ASP A 308 -22.93 -14.56 -10.56
N GLY A 309 -22.14 -15.41 -9.90
CA GLY A 309 -22.50 -16.05 -8.63
C GLY A 309 -23.25 -17.39 -8.75
N ALA A 310 -23.35 -17.98 -9.95
CA ALA A 310 -23.98 -19.28 -10.15
C ALA A 310 -23.10 -20.48 -9.76
N GLY A 311 -23.74 -21.62 -9.47
CA GLY A 311 -23.07 -22.86 -9.04
C GLY A 311 -22.34 -22.73 -7.71
N ALA A 312 -23.01 -22.16 -6.71
CA ALA A 312 -22.49 -21.94 -5.37
C ALA A 312 -22.38 -23.25 -4.57
N VAL A 313 -21.26 -23.45 -3.89
CA VAL A 313 -20.97 -24.55 -2.96
C VAL A 313 -20.36 -24.02 -1.66
N ASP A 314 -20.17 -24.90 -0.67
CA ASP A 314 -19.45 -24.59 0.58
C ASP A 314 -20.03 -23.36 1.31
N LEU A 315 -21.30 -23.45 1.67
CA LEU A 315 -22.08 -22.37 2.27
C LEU A 315 -21.78 -22.18 3.76
N ALA A 316 -21.43 -20.95 4.14
CA ALA A 316 -21.48 -20.44 5.50
C ALA A 316 -22.64 -19.45 5.67
N THR A 317 -23.40 -19.59 6.75
CA THR A 317 -24.64 -18.85 6.97
C THR A 317 -24.58 -18.01 8.25
N PHE A 318 -25.05 -16.77 8.17
CA PHE A 318 -25.04 -15.81 9.28
C PHE A 318 -26.43 -15.19 9.43
N THR A 319 -26.97 -15.17 10.65
CA THR A 319 -28.33 -14.69 10.96
C THR A 319 -28.31 -13.75 12.16
N GLY A 320 -29.37 -12.95 12.30
CA GLY A 320 -29.52 -11.99 13.39
C GLY A 320 -28.76 -10.68 13.19
N THR A 321 -28.88 -9.77 14.16
CA THR A 321 -28.13 -8.51 14.20
C THR A 321 -26.93 -8.67 15.11
N GLY A 322 -25.74 -8.31 14.64
CA GLY A 322 -24.49 -8.47 15.38
C GLY A 322 -23.29 -8.32 14.46
N VAL A 323 -22.10 -8.36 15.05
CA VAL A 323 -20.83 -8.32 14.31
C VAL A 323 -20.21 -9.70 14.35
N THR A 324 -19.91 -10.25 13.17
CA THR A 324 -19.07 -11.45 13.02
C THR A 324 -17.70 -11.02 12.52
N ASN A 325 -16.64 -11.37 13.25
CA ASN A 325 -15.27 -11.01 12.89
C ASN A 325 -14.38 -12.25 12.77
N ASP A 326 -13.36 -12.13 11.90
CA ASP A 326 -12.28 -13.11 11.71
C ASP A 326 -12.75 -14.58 11.62
N PHE A 327 -13.83 -14.80 10.87
CA PHE A 327 -14.42 -16.13 10.70
C PHE A 327 -13.85 -16.82 9.45
N PRO A 328 -13.07 -17.91 9.59
CA PRO A 328 -12.56 -18.65 8.44
C PRO A 328 -13.71 -19.44 7.79
N LEU A 329 -13.86 -19.30 6.48
CA LEU A 329 -14.88 -20.04 5.74
C LEU A 329 -14.40 -21.46 5.51
N ALA A 330 -15.19 -22.44 5.99
CA ALA A 330 -14.95 -23.83 5.65
C ALA A 330 -15.05 -24.02 4.13
N ARG A 331 -14.17 -24.87 3.60
CA ARG A 331 -14.09 -25.16 2.17
C ARG A 331 -13.75 -26.61 1.94
N THR A 332 -14.63 -27.33 1.26
CA THR A 332 -14.44 -28.75 0.89
C THR A 332 -14.15 -28.90 -0.60
N ASP A 333 -14.65 -27.98 -1.43
CA ASP A 333 -14.37 -27.94 -2.86
C ASP A 333 -12.98 -27.35 -3.15
N THR A 334 -12.15 -28.15 -3.80
CA THR A 334 -10.78 -27.80 -4.19
C THR A 334 -10.71 -27.14 -5.58
N ALA A 335 -11.83 -27.07 -6.32
CA ALA A 335 -11.89 -26.41 -7.61
C ALA A 335 -11.66 -24.90 -7.48
N LEU A 336 -11.30 -24.25 -8.60
CA LEU A 336 -11.08 -22.81 -8.65
C LEU A 336 -12.45 -22.09 -8.66
N ARG A 337 -12.73 -21.26 -7.64
CA ARG A 337 -14.05 -20.63 -7.41
C ARG A 337 -13.96 -19.17 -7.01
N PHE A 338 -14.98 -18.39 -7.32
CA PHE A 338 -15.15 -17.03 -6.79
C PHE A 338 -15.76 -17.09 -5.38
N VAL A 339 -15.42 -16.14 -4.52
CA VAL A 339 -16.09 -15.95 -3.23
C VAL A 339 -17.33 -15.08 -3.45
N LYS A 340 -18.49 -15.54 -2.99
CA LYS A 340 -19.79 -14.91 -3.21
C LYS A 340 -20.42 -14.55 -1.87
N LEU A 341 -20.95 -13.34 -1.78
CA LEU A 341 -21.83 -12.88 -0.71
C LEU A 341 -23.24 -12.75 -1.26
N SER A 342 -24.20 -13.42 -0.61
CA SER A 342 -25.63 -13.28 -0.91
C SER A 342 -26.45 -13.13 0.36
N VAL A 343 -27.69 -12.70 0.20
CA VAL A 343 -28.64 -12.53 1.29
C VAL A 343 -29.97 -13.17 0.90
N THR A 344 -30.57 -13.92 1.82
CA THR A 344 -31.92 -14.49 1.67
C THR A 344 -32.85 -13.85 2.69
N ASN A 345 -34.03 -13.43 2.24
CA ASN A 345 -35.10 -12.98 3.12
C ASN A 345 -36.06 -14.15 3.42
N GLY A 346 -36.02 -14.65 4.65
CA GLY A 346 -36.90 -15.74 5.09
C GLY A 346 -38.28 -15.28 5.60
N THR A 347 -38.57 -13.99 5.56
CA THR A 347 -39.81 -13.43 6.10
C THR A 347 -40.91 -13.29 5.04
N GLY A 348 -42.14 -13.05 5.50
CA GLY A 348 -43.33 -12.90 4.64
C GLY A 348 -43.48 -11.53 3.96
N SER A 349 -42.56 -10.58 4.18
CA SER A 349 -42.59 -9.24 3.59
C SER A 349 -41.22 -8.81 3.08
N PRO A 350 -41.13 -7.87 2.12
CA PRO A 350 -39.85 -7.29 1.73
C PRO A 350 -39.12 -6.66 2.93
N ILE A 351 -37.81 -6.90 3.04
CA ILE A 351 -36.95 -6.29 4.07
C ILE A 351 -35.93 -5.40 3.38
N THR A 352 -35.75 -4.19 3.92
CA THR A 352 -34.64 -3.31 3.55
C THR A 352 -33.67 -3.22 4.71
N ALA A 353 -32.43 -3.66 4.53
CA ALA A 353 -31.41 -3.52 5.55
C ALA A 353 -30.07 -3.06 4.97
N TRP A 354 -29.27 -2.45 5.81
CA TRP A 354 -27.89 -2.14 5.50
C TRP A 354 -27.00 -3.32 5.86
N VAL A 355 -26.11 -3.70 4.95
CA VAL A 355 -25.13 -4.78 5.13
C VAL A 355 -23.74 -4.22 4.91
N LEU A 356 -22.81 -4.58 5.81
CA LEU A 356 -21.38 -4.34 5.66
C LEU A 356 -20.64 -5.66 5.81
N ALA A 357 -19.81 -5.98 4.83
CA ALA A 357 -18.97 -7.17 4.82
C ALA A 357 -17.57 -6.82 4.31
N ASP A 358 -16.53 -7.28 5.01
CA ASP A 358 -15.16 -7.26 4.55
C ASP A 358 -14.62 -8.69 4.47
N ILE A 359 -14.20 -9.09 3.26
CA ILE A 359 -13.85 -10.47 2.93
C ILE A 359 -12.47 -10.47 2.31
N CYS A 360 -11.59 -11.31 2.84
CA CYS A 360 -10.25 -11.49 2.30
C CYS A 360 -10.01 -12.93 1.85
N TRP A 361 -9.22 -13.11 0.80
CA TRP A 361 -8.86 -14.42 0.28
C TRP A 361 -7.47 -14.40 -0.34
N GLN A 362 -6.91 -15.58 -0.57
CA GLN A 362 -5.69 -15.73 -1.35
C GLN A 362 -6.02 -16.05 -2.80
N GLN A 363 -5.55 -15.24 -3.75
CA GLN A 363 -5.72 -15.53 -5.17
C GLN A 363 -4.82 -16.70 -5.56
N SER A 364 -5.38 -17.69 -6.25
CA SER A 364 -4.58 -18.80 -6.78
C SER A 364 -3.86 -18.30 -8.04
N LEU A 365 -2.53 -18.30 -8.03
CA LEU A 365 -1.68 -17.88 -9.16
C LEU A 365 -1.28 -19.05 -10.07
N VAL A 366 -2.19 -20.01 -10.29
CA VAL A 366 -1.98 -21.17 -11.19
C VAL A 366 -3.16 -21.34 -12.12
#